data_AF-A0A329RW63-F1
#
_entry.id   AF-A0A329RW63-F1
#
_cell.length_a   1.000
_cell.length_b   1.000
_cell.length_c   1.000
_cell.angle_alpha   90.00
_cell.angle_beta   90.00
_cell.angle_gamma   90.00
#
_symmetry.space_group_name_H-M   'P 1'
#
loop_
_entity.id
_entity.type
_entity.pdbx_description
1 polymer ?
#
loop_
_entity_poly.entity_id
_entity_poly.type
_entity_poly.pdbx_seq_one_letter_code
_entity_poly.pdbx_strand_id
1 'polypeptide(L)'
;MGDDTTSATAQTVRCLSIKPFDSIVEALNNLTAISTASVGGDSEVDCSSGRLYETSFGGKHFIVCAFGADGFIAYGGDFTMSVEYLDSPLTSLSAPKLTDGSESCAAVAKPTPVSPTTQALLTGKNLLAQLLEAVRI
;
A
#
# COMPACT_ATOMS: atom_id res chain seq x y z
N MET A 1 43.92 6.57 -28.28
CA MET A 1 42.50 6.96 -28.37
C MET A 1 41.71 5.66 -28.36
N GLY A 2 41.28 5.24 -27.16
CA GLY A 2 40.37 4.10 -26.99
C GLY A 2 38.96 4.65 -26.91
N ASP A 3 38.11 4.21 -27.82
CA ASP A 3 36.69 4.55 -27.85
C ASP A 3 35.96 3.63 -26.88
N ASP A 4 35.82 4.06 -25.62
CA ASP A 4 34.95 3.40 -24.65
C ASP A 4 33.49 3.78 -24.93
N THR A 5 32.96 3.30 -26.06
CA THR A 5 31.51 3.30 -26.30
C THR A 5 30.90 2.28 -25.34
N THR A 6 30.53 2.76 -24.15
CA THR A 6 29.68 2.01 -23.21
C THR A 6 28.37 1.73 -23.92
N SER A 7 28.21 0.49 -24.40
CA SER A 7 26.95 0.02 -24.97
C SER A 7 25.89 0.13 -23.88
N ALA A 8 24.99 1.10 -24.01
CA ALA A 8 23.81 1.15 -23.18
C ALA A 8 22.99 -0.11 -23.46
N THR A 9 23.05 -1.09 -22.55
CA THR A 9 22.17 -2.25 -22.60
C THR A 9 20.74 -1.75 -22.73
N ALA A 10 20.10 -2.02 -23.88
CA ALA A 10 18.72 -1.64 -24.12
C ALA A 10 17.84 -2.31 -23.06
N GLN A 11 17.20 -1.51 -22.20
CA GLN A 11 16.29 -2.03 -21.18
C GLN A 11 14.97 -2.41 -21.85
N THR A 12 14.50 -3.62 -21.59
CA THR A 12 13.20 -4.09 -22.09
C THR A 12 12.11 -3.84 -21.05
N VAL A 13 11.06 -3.12 -21.44
CA VAL A 13 9.82 -2.96 -20.66
C VAL A 13 8.81 -4.01 -21.13
N ARG A 14 8.31 -4.81 -20.20
CA ARG A 14 7.34 -5.88 -20.45
C ARG A 14 6.32 -5.98 -19.32
N CYS A 15 5.21 -6.65 -19.57
CA CYS A 15 4.21 -6.89 -18.55
C CYS A 15 4.72 -7.83 -17.44
N LEU A 16 4.35 -7.52 -16.20
CA LEU A 16 4.67 -8.36 -15.06
C LEU A 16 3.68 -9.54 -14.99
N SER A 17 4.19 -10.77 -15.00
CA SER A 17 3.35 -11.99 -14.93
C SER A 17 2.94 -12.37 -13.51
N ILE A 18 3.59 -11.80 -12.50
CA ILE A 18 3.24 -11.99 -11.09
C ILE A 18 2.31 -10.88 -10.63
N LYS A 19 1.51 -11.17 -9.60
CA LYS A 19 0.61 -10.21 -8.99
C LYS A 19 0.97 -9.98 -7.52
N PRO A 20 2.09 -9.30 -7.25
CA PRO A 20 2.69 -9.23 -5.92
C PRO A 20 1.82 -8.51 -4.89
N PHE A 21 0.84 -7.73 -5.34
CA PHE A 21 -0.08 -6.95 -4.51
C PHE A 21 -1.54 -7.37 -4.65
N ASP A 22 -1.81 -8.54 -5.24
CA ASP A 22 -3.15 -9.10 -5.22
C ASP A 22 -3.61 -9.29 -3.78
N SER A 23 -4.89 -9.00 -3.52
CA SER A 23 -5.48 -9.04 -2.18
C SER A 23 -4.92 -8.03 -1.17
N ILE A 24 -4.11 -7.03 -1.57
CA ILE A 24 -3.73 -5.96 -0.63
C ILE A 24 -4.97 -5.19 -0.15
N VAL A 25 -5.90 -4.87 -1.06
CA VAL A 25 -7.16 -4.20 -0.71
C VAL A 25 -8.02 -5.07 0.20
N GLU A 26 -8.01 -6.38 -0.01
CA GLU A 26 -8.70 -7.35 0.84
C GLU A 26 -8.10 -7.40 2.26
N ALA A 27 -6.76 -7.46 2.36
CA ALA A 27 -6.06 -7.41 3.63
C ALA A 27 -6.38 -6.13 4.40
N LEU A 28 -6.39 -4.98 3.72
CA LEU A 28 -6.78 -3.71 4.34
C LEU A 28 -8.26 -3.73 4.76
N ASN A 29 -9.15 -4.25 3.93
CA ASN A 29 -10.57 -4.37 4.28
C ASN A 29 -10.82 -5.24 5.51
N ASN A 30 -9.93 -6.18 5.80
CA ASN A 30 -9.99 -7.09 6.94
C ASN A 30 -9.17 -6.60 8.15
N LEU A 31 -8.76 -5.33 8.18
CA LEU A 31 -8.11 -4.74 9.35
C LEU A 31 -8.98 -4.90 10.60
N THR A 32 -8.40 -5.51 11.63
CA THR A 32 -9.05 -5.72 12.92
C THR A 32 -8.38 -4.84 13.97
N ALA A 33 -9.15 -4.08 14.73
CA ALA A 33 -8.61 -3.23 15.78
C ALA A 33 -8.18 -4.09 16.98
N ILE A 34 -7.01 -3.80 17.54
CA ILE A 34 -6.45 -4.50 18.69
C ILE A 34 -5.96 -3.50 19.74
N SER A 35 -5.85 -3.94 20.99
CA SER A 35 -5.45 -3.09 22.12
C SER A 35 -3.96 -3.17 22.45
N THR A 36 -3.29 -4.25 22.06
CA THR A 36 -1.86 -4.51 22.32
C THR A 36 -1.30 -5.34 21.18
N ALA A 37 -0.02 -5.16 20.86
CA ALA A 37 0.66 -5.93 19.83
C ALA A 37 2.13 -6.20 20.18
N SER A 38 2.60 -7.39 19.83
CA SER A 38 4.01 -7.73 19.84
C SER A 38 4.41 -8.23 18.46
N VAL A 39 5.59 -7.85 17.98
CA VAL A 39 6.16 -8.38 16.73
C VAL A 39 7.42 -9.12 17.10
N GLY A 40 7.45 -10.44 16.87
CA GLY A 40 8.67 -11.23 17.05
C GLY A 40 9.13 -11.41 18.50
N GLY A 41 8.21 -11.75 19.41
CA GLY A 41 8.56 -12.33 20.71
C GLY A 41 8.84 -11.35 21.86
N ASP A 42 9.57 -10.25 21.66
CA ASP A 42 10.06 -9.44 22.80
C ASP A 42 10.09 -7.91 22.57
N SER A 43 9.52 -7.40 21.48
CA SER A 43 9.43 -5.95 21.25
C SER A 43 7.97 -5.54 21.04
N GLU A 44 7.44 -4.82 22.03
CA GLU A 44 6.15 -4.15 21.92
C GLU A 44 6.22 -3.16 20.76
N VAL A 45 5.25 -3.22 19.85
CA VAL A 45 5.14 -2.21 18.80
C VAL A 45 4.60 -0.95 19.47
N ASP A 46 5.48 0.03 19.69
CA ASP A 46 5.07 1.31 20.25
C ASP A 46 4.21 2.06 19.24
N CYS A 47 2.89 1.99 19.47
CA CYS A 47 1.84 2.67 18.73
C CYS A 47 1.22 3.80 19.56
N SER A 48 1.98 4.38 20.49
CA SER A 48 1.46 5.23 21.58
C SER A 48 0.61 6.43 21.15
N SER A 49 0.78 6.93 19.92
CA SER A 49 -0.03 8.02 19.35
C SER A 49 -1.02 7.57 18.26
N GLY A 50 -0.98 6.30 17.86
CA GLY A 50 -1.71 5.76 16.72
C GLY A 50 -2.87 4.84 17.09
N ARG A 51 -3.69 4.52 16.09
CA ARG A 51 -4.66 3.41 16.16
C ARG A 51 -3.98 2.13 15.73
N LEU A 52 -4.14 1.10 16.54
CA LEU A 52 -3.50 -0.19 16.35
C LEU A 52 -4.46 -1.18 15.70
N TYR A 53 -4.00 -1.79 14.60
CA TYR A 53 -4.74 -2.80 13.84
C TYR A 53 -3.85 -4.00 13.56
N GLU A 54 -4.48 -5.11 13.19
CA GLU A 54 -3.81 -6.26 12.60
C GLU A 54 -4.45 -6.67 11.27
N THR A 55 -3.65 -7.29 10.41
CA THR A 55 -4.11 -7.93 9.19
C THR A 55 -3.16 -9.05 8.76
N SER A 56 -3.51 -9.78 7.70
CA SER A 56 -2.62 -10.75 7.06
C SER A 56 -2.58 -10.51 5.55
N PHE A 57 -1.37 -10.52 5.00
CA PHE A 57 -1.13 -10.32 3.57
C PHE A 57 0.02 -11.22 3.12
N GLY A 58 -0.14 -11.91 1.98
CA GLY A 58 0.92 -12.80 1.45
C GLY A 58 1.37 -13.91 2.41
N GLY A 59 0.48 -14.37 3.31
CA GLY A 59 0.80 -15.38 4.32
C GLY A 59 1.62 -14.86 5.52
N LYS A 60 1.79 -13.54 5.64
CA LYS A 60 2.44 -12.88 6.79
C LYS A 60 1.41 -12.08 7.58
N HIS A 61 1.57 -12.09 8.89
CA HIS A 61 0.79 -11.28 9.81
C HIS A 61 1.44 -9.90 9.96
N PHE A 62 0.62 -8.85 9.97
CA PHE A 62 1.07 -7.47 10.10
C PHE A 62 0.36 -6.78 11.24
N ILE A 63 1.15 -6.03 12.00
CA ILE A 63 0.64 -5.03 12.94
C ILE A 63 0.70 -3.67 12.25
N VAL A 64 -0.41 -2.94 12.23
CA VAL A 64 -0.53 -1.64 11.56
C VAL A 64 -0.79 -0.55 12.59
N CYS A 65 0.09 0.45 12.59
CA CYS A 65 -0.03 1.67 13.38
C CYS A 65 -0.45 2.83 12.51
N ALA A 66 -1.69 3.29 12.67
CA ALA A 66 -2.25 4.39 11.90
C ALA A 66 -2.22 5.71 12.66
N PHE A 67 -1.56 6.72 12.10
CA PHE A 67 -1.33 8.03 12.71
C PHE A 67 -2.25 9.12 12.14
N GLY A 68 -3.31 8.74 11.42
CA GLY A 68 -4.24 9.70 10.82
C GLY A 68 -3.62 10.33 9.58
N ALA A 69 -3.46 11.66 9.56
CA ALA A 69 -2.90 12.38 8.41
C ALA A 69 -1.38 12.17 8.24
N ASP A 70 -0.69 11.71 9.29
CA ASP A 70 0.76 11.47 9.27
C ASP A 70 1.15 10.11 8.69
N GLY A 71 0.18 9.37 8.14
CA GLY A 71 0.43 8.06 7.52
C GLY A 71 0.18 6.87 8.44
N PHE A 72 0.78 5.74 8.06
CA PHE A 72 0.78 4.54 8.90
C PHE A 72 2.05 3.71 8.70
N ILE A 73 2.36 2.89 9.71
CA ILE A 73 3.46 1.93 9.65
C ILE A 73 2.88 0.51 9.77
N ALA A 74 3.31 -0.41 8.91
CA ALA A 74 2.97 -1.83 9.00
C ALA A 74 4.22 -2.67 9.30
N TYR A 75 4.17 -3.46 10.37
CA TYR A 75 5.27 -4.30 10.85
C TYR A 75 4.99 -5.77 10.51
N GLY A 76 5.83 -6.38 9.67
CA GLY A 76 5.70 -7.75 9.16
C GLY A 76 6.72 -8.74 9.72
N GLY A 77 7.32 -8.47 10.88
CA GLY A 77 8.39 -9.26 11.47
C GLY A 77 9.76 -8.97 10.84
N ASP A 78 9.95 -9.38 9.59
CA ASP A 78 11.23 -9.24 8.88
C ASP A 78 11.41 -7.86 8.21
N PHE A 79 10.30 -7.13 8.02
CA PHE A 79 10.31 -5.84 7.37
C PHE A 79 9.24 -4.91 7.94
N THR A 80 9.49 -3.62 7.75
CA THR A 80 8.59 -2.53 8.14
C THR A 80 8.25 -1.72 6.90
N MET A 81 6.98 -1.43 6.70
CA MET A 81 6.49 -0.56 5.64
C MET A 81 6.04 0.75 6.28
N SER A 82 6.53 1.88 5.79
CA SER A 82 6.03 3.21 6.14
C SER A 82 5.26 3.77 4.95
N VAL A 83 4.10 4.35 5.23
CA VAL A 83 3.23 4.96 4.22
C VAL A 83 3.04 6.42 4.55
N GLU A 84 3.28 7.27 3.55
CA GLU A 84 3.03 8.70 3.57
C GLU A 84 1.95 9.06 2.55
N TYR A 85 1.11 10.05 2.85
CA TYR A 85 0.13 10.55 1.90
C TYR A 85 0.70 11.73 1.12
N LEU A 86 0.38 11.78 -0.17
CA LEU A 86 0.69 12.93 -1.00
C LEU A 86 -0.27 14.09 -0.70
N ASP A 87 0.25 15.31 -0.68
CA ASP A 87 -0.54 16.54 -0.45
C ASP A 87 -1.65 16.74 -1.50
N SER A 88 -1.46 16.18 -2.70
CA SER A 88 -2.42 16.28 -3.80
C SER A 88 -2.53 14.96 -4.57
N PRO A 89 -3.72 14.63 -5.12
CA PRO A 89 -3.90 13.46 -5.95
C PRO A 89 -2.99 13.49 -7.18
N LEU A 90 -2.50 12.32 -7.60
CA LEU A 90 -1.79 12.19 -8.87
C LEU A 90 -2.76 12.44 -10.03
N THR A 91 -2.54 13.55 -10.76
CA THR A 91 -3.39 13.96 -11.89
C THR A 91 -2.99 13.31 -13.21
N SER A 92 -1.78 12.77 -13.30
CA SER A 92 -1.29 12.08 -14.50
C SER A 92 -0.52 10.81 -14.14
N LEU A 93 -1.10 9.67 -14.51
CA LEU A 93 -0.47 8.35 -14.48
C LEU A 93 -0.62 7.79 -15.90
N SER A 94 0.50 7.58 -16.58
CA SER A 94 0.51 6.99 -17.92
C SER A 94 1.18 5.63 -17.87
N ALA A 95 0.62 4.67 -18.61
CA ALA A 95 1.23 3.36 -18.74
C ALA A 95 2.58 3.49 -19.48
N PRO A 96 3.64 2.81 -19.03
CA PRO A 96 4.91 2.83 -19.73
C PRO A 96 4.76 2.18 -21.11
N LYS A 97 5.55 2.65 -22.08
CA LYS A 97 5.59 2.04 -23.42
C LYS A 97 6.27 0.68 -23.34
N LEU A 98 5.57 -0.36 -23.77
CA LEU A 98 6.13 -1.72 -23.86
C LEU A 98 7.15 -1.79 -25.00
N THR A 99 8.21 -2.57 -24.79
CA THR A 99 9.30 -2.74 -25.76
C THR A 99 9.61 -4.22 -26.04
N ASP A 100 8.74 -5.12 -25.57
CA ASP A 100 8.84 -6.58 -25.76
C ASP A 100 8.01 -7.08 -26.95
N GLY A 101 7.38 -6.17 -27.70
CA GLY A 101 6.49 -6.49 -28.81
C GLY A 101 5.03 -6.76 -28.41
N SER A 102 4.70 -6.65 -27.11
CA SER A 102 3.32 -6.73 -26.64
C SER A 102 2.59 -5.40 -26.88
N GLU A 103 1.33 -5.46 -27.30
CA GLU A 103 0.50 -4.26 -27.51
C GLU A 103 -0.02 -3.65 -26.20
N SER A 104 -0.32 -4.49 -25.19
CA SER A 104 -0.84 -4.05 -23.89
C SER A 104 -0.70 -5.14 -22.81
N CYS A 105 -0.82 -4.74 -21.54
CA CYS A 105 -0.91 -5.68 -20.43
C CYS A 105 -2.37 -6.05 -20.12
N ALA A 106 -2.59 -7.32 -19.79
CA ALA A 106 -3.89 -7.77 -19.30
C ALA A 106 -4.24 -7.04 -17.98
N ALA A 107 -5.52 -6.74 -17.78
CA ALA A 107 -6.00 -6.23 -16.50
C ALA A 107 -5.76 -7.29 -15.40
N VAL A 108 -4.93 -6.96 -14.42
CA VAL A 108 -4.53 -7.89 -13.36
C VAL A 108 -5.44 -7.85 -12.13
N ALA A 109 -6.17 -6.75 -11.94
CA ALA A 109 -7.07 -6.53 -10.83
C ALA A 109 -8.36 -5.84 -11.29
N LYS A 110 -9.44 -6.02 -10.52
CA LYS A 110 -10.71 -5.31 -10.69
C LYS A 110 -10.84 -4.26 -9.59
N PRO A 111 -11.58 -3.16 -9.82
CA PRO A 111 -11.95 -2.25 -8.74
C PRO A 111 -12.65 -3.01 -7.62
N THR A 112 -12.19 -2.83 -6.39
CA THR A 112 -12.73 -3.49 -5.20
C THR A 112 -13.25 -2.41 -4.25
N PRO A 113 -14.50 -2.52 -3.73
CA PRO A 113 -15.00 -1.63 -2.70
C PRO A 113 -14.11 -1.69 -1.45
N VAL A 114 -13.92 -0.55 -0.80
CA VAL A 114 -13.17 -0.45 0.46
C VAL A 114 -14.11 -0.27 1.64
N SER A 115 -13.76 -0.88 2.78
CA SER A 115 -14.46 -0.65 4.04
C SER A 115 -14.21 0.78 4.55
N PRO A 116 -15.08 1.37 5.40
CA PRO A 116 -14.86 2.71 5.94
C PRO A 116 -13.52 2.84 6.68
N THR A 117 -13.11 1.81 7.43
CA THR A 117 -11.80 1.77 8.10
C THR A 117 -10.66 1.83 7.09
N THR A 118 -10.74 1.06 6.00
CA THR A 118 -9.75 1.08 4.92
C THR A 118 -9.73 2.42 4.22
N GLN A 119 -10.89 3.01 3.96
CA GLN A 119 -10.96 4.33 3.34
C GLN A 119 -10.32 5.39 4.24
N ALA A 120 -10.56 5.36 5.55
CA ALA A 120 -9.90 6.22 6.52
C ALA A 120 -8.37 6.02 6.49
N LEU A 121 -7.91 4.76 6.45
CA LEU A 121 -6.49 4.43 6.37
C LEU A 121 -5.85 4.80 5.03
N LEU A 122 -6.55 4.74 3.90
CA LEU A 122 -5.98 5.06 2.58
C LEU A 122 -5.93 6.56 2.31
N THR A 123 -6.72 7.36 3.03
CA THR A 123 -6.84 8.81 2.80
C THR A 123 -6.27 9.66 3.93
N GLY A 124 -5.83 9.04 5.02
CA GLY A 124 -5.42 9.73 6.24
C GLY A 124 -6.54 10.49 6.95
N LYS A 125 -7.78 10.40 6.45
CA LYS A 125 -8.94 11.08 7.04
C LYS A 125 -9.45 10.30 8.25
N ASN A 126 -9.89 11.04 9.26
CA ASN A 126 -10.60 10.45 10.39
C ASN A 126 -11.94 9.86 9.94
N LEU A 127 -12.27 8.66 10.44
CA LEU A 127 -13.52 7.97 10.13
C LEU A 127 -14.75 8.82 10.47
N LEU A 128 -14.70 9.58 11.57
CA LEU A 128 -15.75 10.51 11.96
C LEU A 128 -15.95 11.63 10.93
N ALA A 129 -14.86 12.17 10.38
CA ALA A 129 -14.93 13.21 9.34
C ALA A 129 -15.52 12.65 8.04
N GLN A 130 -15.20 11.40 7.69
CA GLN A 130 -15.77 10.72 6.51
C GLN A 130 -17.26 10.42 6.67
N LEU A 131 -17.69 9.97 7.85
CA LEU A 131 -19.12 9.73 8.14
C LEU A 131 -19.92 11.04 8.12
N LEU A 132 -19.35 12.14 8.59
CA LEU A 132 -19.97 13.47 8.53
C LEU A 132 -20.09 13.98 7.08
N GLU A 133 -19.11 13.71 6.21
CA GLU A 133 -19.18 14.02 4.77
C GLU A 133 -20.30 13.22 4.08
N ALA A 134 -20.48 11.95 4.43
CA ALA A 134 -21.53 11.10 3.86
C ALA A 134 -22.96 11.46 4.28
N VAL A 135 -23.14 12.18 5.39
CA VAL A 135 -24.45 12.61 5.93
C VAL A 135 -24.88 14.00 5.43
N ARG A 136 -24.00 14.75 4.75
CA ARG A 136 -24.32 16.05 4.12
C ARG A 136 -25.14 15.93 2.82
N ILE A 137 -26.07 14.97 2.77
CA ILE A 137 -27.03 14.82 1.66
C ILE A 137 -28.18 15.81 1.85
#